data_AF-A0A183ARW6-F1
#
_entry.id   AF-A0A183ARW6-F1
#
_cell.length_a   1.000
_cell.length_b   1.000
_cell.length_c   1.000
_cell.angle_alpha   90.00
_cell.angle_beta   90.00
_cell.angle_gamma   90.00
#
_symmetry.space_group_name_H-M   'P 1'
#
loop_
_entity.id
_entity.type
_entity.pdbx_description
1 polymer ?
#
loop_
_entity_poly.entity_id
_entity_poly.type
_entity_poly.pdbx_seq_one_letter_code
_entity_poly.pdbx_strand_id
1 'polypeptide(L)'
;MLSLNGYAVGSFLIALHQRYGLRSEIDLFITQAVLQFLCMRQPSAAMLAFYIYTRGHPRLEPGPPFTRFPLLNFIWFLLLVIDRKESFSAFCVLCEKYRPQLNRDSTYATYLDIISRQYFSTPPSDTNNMFSRLLKMFGGPDEDADDLITAGPSEVAGPSRLSGDVQRGANSSTRSAGSAASMEDVE
;
A
#
# COMPACT_ATOMS: atom_id res chain seq x y z
N MET A 1 4.94 -25.27 -6.17
CA MET A 1 5.33 -24.35 -7.26
C MET A 1 4.23 -24.35 -8.31
N LEU A 2 3.43 -23.28 -8.38
CA LEU A 2 2.53 -23.07 -9.51
C LEU A 2 3.40 -22.84 -10.76
N SER A 3 3.08 -23.51 -11.85
CA SER A 3 3.69 -23.17 -13.15
C SER A 3 3.45 -21.68 -13.43
N LEU A 4 4.42 -20.96 -13.99
CA LEU A 4 4.26 -19.56 -14.42
C LEU A 4 3.28 -19.36 -15.60
N ASN A 5 2.43 -20.37 -15.86
CA ASN A 5 1.41 -20.38 -16.89
C ASN A 5 0.05 -20.01 -16.28
N GLY A 6 -0.36 -18.76 -16.49
CA GLY A 6 -1.63 -18.24 -15.96
C GLY A 6 -2.86 -19.03 -16.43
N TYR A 7 -2.87 -19.53 -17.68
CA TYR A 7 -3.99 -20.32 -18.21
C TYR A 7 -4.17 -21.64 -17.45
N ALA A 8 -3.06 -22.37 -17.27
CA ALA A 8 -3.07 -23.64 -16.57
C ALA A 8 -3.49 -23.46 -15.11
N VAL A 9 -2.98 -22.42 -14.44
CA VAL A 9 -3.33 -22.11 -13.06
C VAL A 9 -4.80 -21.69 -12.94
N GLY A 10 -5.30 -20.80 -13.80
CA GLY A 10 -6.71 -20.40 -13.79
C GLY A 10 -7.66 -21.59 -13.97
N SER A 11 -7.38 -22.45 -14.96
CA SER A 11 -8.16 -23.66 -15.22
C SER A 11 -8.11 -24.66 -14.06
N PHE A 12 -6.91 -24.86 -13.49
CA PHE A 12 -6.71 -25.73 -12.35
C PHE A 12 -7.48 -25.23 -11.12
N LEU A 13 -7.43 -23.92 -10.82
CA LEU A 13 -8.13 -23.35 -9.69
C LEU A 13 -9.66 -23.47 -9.82
N ILE A 14 -10.21 -23.37 -11.03
CA ILE A 14 -11.64 -23.66 -11.26
C ILE A 14 -11.95 -25.10 -10.87
N ALA A 15 -11.19 -26.06 -11.39
CA ALA A 15 -11.40 -27.48 -11.09
C ALA A 15 -11.21 -27.79 -9.60
N LEU A 16 -10.21 -27.17 -8.96
CA LEU A 16 -9.92 -27.33 -7.55
C LEU A 16 -11.06 -26.79 -6.67
N HIS A 17 -11.54 -25.58 -6.94
CA HIS A 17 -12.66 -24.98 -6.21
C HIS A 17 -13.94 -25.80 -6.37
N GLN A 18 -14.26 -26.25 -7.58
CA GLN A 18 -15.46 -27.04 -7.82
C GLN A 18 -15.47 -28.36 -7.05
N ARG A 19 -14.30 -28.98 -6.86
CA ARG A 19 -14.17 -30.28 -6.18
C ARG A 19 -14.10 -30.16 -4.67
N TYR A 20 -13.42 -29.14 -4.15
CA TYR A 20 -13.05 -29.08 -2.74
C TYR A 20 -13.33 -27.74 -2.06
N GLY A 21 -13.68 -26.69 -2.80
CA GLY A 21 -13.85 -25.35 -2.28
C GLY A 21 -15.27 -25.04 -1.78
N LEU A 22 -15.35 -24.20 -0.75
CA LEU A 22 -16.63 -23.66 -0.27
C LEU A 22 -17.11 -22.52 -1.18
N ARG A 23 -18.43 -22.32 -1.24
CA ARG A 23 -19.00 -21.23 -2.05
C ARG A 23 -18.49 -19.85 -1.65
N SER A 24 -18.24 -19.64 -0.36
CA SER A 24 -17.67 -18.41 0.18
C SER A 24 -16.20 -18.19 -0.21
N GLU A 25 -15.46 -19.23 -0.54
CA GLU A 25 -14.01 -19.15 -0.80
C GLU A 25 -13.66 -18.93 -2.28
N ILE A 26 -14.66 -18.93 -3.17
CA ILE A 26 -14.48 -18.83 -4.63
C ILE A 26 -13.56 -17.67 -5.04
N ASP A 27 -13.67 -16.52 -4.38
CA ASP A 27 -12.82 -15.37 -4.64
C ASP A 27 -11.44 -15.47 -3.99
N LEU A 28 -11.30 -16.19 -2.87
CA LEU A 28 -10.02 -16.40 -2.17
C LEU A 28 -9.04 -17.24 -2.99
N PHE A 29 -9.51 -18.28 -3.69
CA PHE A 29 -8.66 -19.17 -4.50
C PHE A 29 -7.86 -18.39 -5.55
N ILE A 30 -8.55 -17.57 -6.34
CA ILE A 30 -7.90 -16.78 -7.39
C ILE A 30 -7.15 -15.58 -6.84
N THR A 31 -7.65 -14.96 -5.77
CA THR A 31 -6.96 -13.85 -5.10
C THR A 31 -5.58 -14.28 -4.64
N GLN A 32 -5.48 -15.43 -3.97
CA GLN A 32 -4.21 -15.94 -3.47
C GLN A 32 -3.21 -16.17 -4.60
N ALA A 33 -3.64 -16.82 -5.69
CA ALA A 33 -2.76 -17.10 -6.82
C ALA A 33 -2.31 -15.82 -7.54
N VAL A 34 -3.20 -14.84 -7.73
CA VAL A 34 -2.87 -13.55 -8.36
C VAL A 34 -1.85 -12.78 -7.53
N LEU A 35 -2.08 -12.65 -6.22
CA LEU A 35 -1.14 -11.95 -5.33
C LEU A 35 0.25 -12.62 -5.32
N GLN A 36 0.30 -13.96 -5.32
CA GLN A 36 1.55 -14.70 -5.43
C GLN A 36 2.27 -14.45 -6.76
N PHE A 37 1.55 -14.44 -7.90
CA PHE A 37 2.14 -14.10 -9.19
C PHE A 37 2.71 -12.69 -9.21
N LEU A 38 2.00 -11.72 -8.61
CA LEU A 38 2.49 -10.36 -8.53
C LEU A 38 3.76 -10.27 -7.68
N CYS A 39 3.84 -10.98 -6.56
CA CYS A 39 5.05 -11.09 -5.74
C CYS A 39 6.24 -11.70 -6.53
N MET A 40 5.97 -12.61 -7.48
CA MET A 40 7.00 -13.21 -8.34
C MET A 40 7.38 -12.37 -9.57
N ARG A 41 6.88 -11.12 -9.67
CA ARG A 41 7.09 -10.22 -10.82
C ARG A 41 6.45 -10.72 -12.12
N GLN A 42 5.32 -11.42 -12.03
CA GLN A 42 4.65 -12.04 -13.18
C GLN A 42 3.25 -11.45 -13.43
N PRO A 43 3.14 -10.15 -13.77
CA PRO A 43 1.84 -9.50 -13.95
C PRO A 43 1.05 -10.09 -15.13
N SER A 44 1.71 -10.48 -16.21
CA SER A 44 1.04 -11.11 -17.37
C SER A 44 0.40 -12.45 -17.01
N ALA A 45 1.10 -13.28 -16.23
CA ALA A 45 0.55 -14.55 -15.74
C ALA A 45 -0.60 -14.33 -14.76
N ALA A 46 -0.48 -13.32 -13.87
CA ALA A 46 -1.52 -12.93 -12.94
C ALA A 46 -2.81 -12.50 -13.65
N MET A 47 -2.70 -11.61 -14.66
CA MET A 47 -3.84 -11.15 -15.46
C MET A 47 -4.50 -12.31 -16.21
N LEU A 48 -3.71 -13.17 -16.85
CA LEU A 48 -4.25 -14.31 -17.58
C LEU A 48 -4.95 -15.31 -16.64
N ALA A 49 -4.35 -15.63 -15.49
CA ALA A 49 -4.97 -16.51 -14.51
C ALA A 49 -6.31 -15.94 -14.00
N PHE A 50 -6.33 -14.65 -13.66
CA PHE A 50 -7.54 -13.95 -13.23
C PHE A 50 -8.63 -13.99 -14.30
N TYR A 51 -8.27 -13.69 -15.55
CA TYR A 51 -9.20 -13.71 -16.67
C TYR A 51 -9.79 -15.11 -16.91
N ILE A 52 -8.95 -16.14 -17.00
CA ILE A 52 -9.40 -17.51 -17.22
C ILE A 52 -10.28 -18.00 -16.09
N TYR A 53 -9.88 -17.75 -14.84
CA TYR A 53 -10.67 -18.14 -13.67
C TYR A 53 -12.04 -17.46 -13.67
N THR A 54 -12.07 -16.12 -13.77
CA THR A 54 -13.31 -15.35 -13.63
C THR A 54 -14.29 -15.57 -14.78
N ARG A 55 -13.82 -15.80 -16.00
CA ARG A 55 -14.67 -16.11 -17.16
C ARG A 55 -15.10 -17.57 -17.21
N GLY A 56 -14.27 -18.49 -16.72
CA GLY A 56 -14.52 -19.92 -16.80
C GLY A 56 -15.28 -20.50 -15.61
N HIS A 57 -15.37 -19.79 -14.48
CA HIS A 57 -15.97 -20.35 -13.27
C HIS A 57 -17.52 -20.31 -13.34
N PRO A 58 -18.22 -21.47 -13.30
CA PRO A 58 -19.68 -21.53 -13.54
C PRO A 58 -20.53 -20.91 -12.43
N ARG A 59 -19.94 -20.61 -11.28
CA ARG A 59 -20.60 -20.00 -10.11
C ARG A 59 -20.33 -18.51 -9.97
N LEU A 60 -19.50 -17.92 -10.84
CA LEU A 60 -19.27 -16.48 -10.86
C LEU A 60 -20.28 -15.80 -11.79
N GLU A 61 -20.64 -14.59 -11.41
CA GLU A 61 -21.42 -13.71 -12.29
C GLU A 61 -20.53 -13.10 -13.38
N PRO A 62 -21.10 -12.67 -14.50
CA PRO A 62 -20.37 -11.88 -15.49
C PRO A 62 -19.80 -10.62 -14.82
N GLY A 63 -18.55 -10.32 -15.12
CA GLY A 63 -17.88 -9.11 -14.64
C GLY A 63 -16.57 -8.90 -15.40
N PRO A 64 -15.73 -7.98 -14.92
CA PRO A 64 -15.99 -6.99 -13.87
C PRO A 64 -16.98 -5.87 -14.32
N PRO A 65 -17.64 -5.15 -13.38
CA PRO A 65 -17.57 -5.34 -11.93
C PRO A 65 -18.42 -6.54 -11.43
N PHE A 66 -17.97 -7.17 -10.34
CA PHE A 66 -18.63 -8.27 -9.65
C PHE A 66 -19.40 -7.76 -8.43
N THR A 67 -20.72 -7.69 -8.51
CA THR A 67 -21.60 -7.24 -7.44
C THR A 67 -21.49 -8.07 -6.15
N ARG A 68 -21.37 -9.40 -6.27
CA ARG A 68 -21.36 -10.34 -5.13
C ARG A 68 -19.97 -10.63 -4.59
N PHE A 69 -18.93 -10.35 -5.37
CA PHE A 69 -17.54 -10.68 -5.04
C PHE A 69 -16.67 -9.43 -5.05
N PRO A 70 -16.80 -8.55 -4.04
CA PRO A 70 -16.02 -7.32 -3.97
C PRO A 70 -14.51 -7.57 -3.93
N LEU A 71 -14.04 -8.70 -3.41
CA LEU A 71 -12.62 -9.07 -3.44
C LEU A 71 -12.09 -9.26 -4.87
N LEU A 72 -12.92 -9.78 -5.79
CA LEU A 72 -12.54 -9.87 -7.21
C LEU A 72 -12.43 -8.49 -7.86
N ASN A 73 -13.26 -7.52 -7.45
CA ASN A 73 -13.10 -6.14 -7.90
C ASN A 73 -11.80 -5.52 -7.40
N PHE A 74 -11.42 -5.78 -6.14
CA PHE A 74 -10.11 -5.37 -5.62
C PHE A 74 -8.98 -5.91 -6.51
N ILE A 75 -8.98 -7.22 -6.81
CA ILE A 75 -7.93 -7.82 -7.64
C ILE A 75 -7.94 -7.27 -9.05
N TRP A 76 -9.12 -7.07 -9.65
CA TRP A 76 -9.22 -6.45 -10.96
C TRP A 76 -8.63 -5.02 -10.97
N PHE A 77 -8.99 -4.18 -10.01
CA PHE A 77 -8.43 -2.84 -9.89
C PHE A 77 -6.93 -2.85 -9.57
N LEU A 78 -6.45 -3.77 -8.74
CA LEU A 78 -5.04 -3.91 -8.43
C LEU A 78 -4.23 -4.22 -9.69
N LEU A 79 -4.72 -5.16 -10.51
CA LEU A 79 -4.11 -5.48 -11.80
C LEU A 79 -4.11 -4.26 -12.73
N LEU A 80 -5.19 -3.46 -12.77
CA LEU A 80 -5.23 -2.23 -13.57
C LEU A 80 -4.25 -1.16 -13.08
N VAL A 81 -4.14 -0.96 -11.78
CA VAL A 81 -3.20 -0.02 -11.15
C VAL A 81 -1.76 -0.40 -11.53
N ILE A 82 -1.43 -1.68 -11.51
CA ILE A 82 -0.10 -2.18 -11.90
C ILE A 82 0.14 -2.06 -13.41
N ASP A 83 -0.81 -2.50 -14.24
CA ASP A 83 -0.69 -2.49 -15.70
C ASP A 83 -0.53 -1.08 -16.26
N ARG A 84 -1.29 -0.12 -15.70
CA ARG A 84 -1.25 1.30 -16.09
C ARG A 84 -0.16 2.11 -15.40
N LYS A 85 0.62 1.49 -14.50
CA LYS A 85 1.67 2.15 -13.70
C LYS A 85 1.13 3.35 -12.92
N GLU A 86 -0.03 3.18 -12.32
CA GLU A 86 -0.67 4.21 -11.48
C GLU A 86 0.16 4.51 -10.23
N SER A 87 -0.13 5.63 -9.58
CA SER A 87 0.60 6.08 -8.40
C SER A 87 0.45 5.15 -7.19
N PHE A 88 1.44 5.18 -6.29
CA PHE A 88 1.37 4.52 -4.98
C PHE A 88 0.12 4.94 -4.18
N SER A 89 -0.31 6.20 -4.31
CA SER A 89 -1.52 6.70 -3.65
C SER A 89 -2.77 5.95 -4.12
N ALA A 90 -2.90 5.68 -5.42
CA ALA A 90 -4.03 4.91 -5.96
C ALA A 90 -4.06 3.48 -5.38
N PHE A 91 -2.90 2.84 -5.24
CA PHE A 91 -2.76 1.55 -4.57
C PHE A 91 -3.20 1.62 -3.09
N CYS A 92 -2.76 2.62 -2.33
CA CYS A 92 -3.15 2.81 -0.93
C CYS A 92 -4.66 2.96 -0.77
N VAL A 93 -5.28 3.85 -1.55
CA VAL A 93 -6.74 4.07 -1.53
C VAL A 93 -7.50 2.78 -1.84
N LEU A 94 -6.99 1.99 -2.80
CA LEU A 94 -7.59 0.71 -3.14
C LEU A 94 -7.54 -0.28 -1.96
N CYS A 95 -6.38 -0.43 -1.32
CA CYS A 95 -6.23 -1.29 -0.15
C CYS A 95 -7.12 -0.85 1.04
N GLU A 96 -7.23 0.45 1.28
CA GLU A 96 -8.08 0.99 2.34
C GLU A 96 -9.57 0.69 2.08
N LYS A 97 -10.04 0.95 0.85
CA LYS A 97 -11.45 0.76 0.47
C LYS A 97 -11.91 -0.69 0.54
N TYR A 98 -11.02 -1.64 0.27
CA TYR A 98 -11.33 -3.08 0.25
C TYR A 98 -10.83 -3.82 1.50
N ARG A 99 -10.49 -3.09 2.56
CA ARG A 99 -10.00 -3.67 3.81
C ARG A 99 -10.88 -4.81 4.38
N PRO A 100 -12.22 -4.72 4.42
CA PRO A 100 -13.04 -5.83 4.93
C PRO A 100 -12.85 -7.13 4.15
N GLN A 101 -12.64 -7.02 2.82
CA GLN A 101 -12.39 -8.17 1.95
C GLN A 101 -10.97 -8.70 2.11
N LEU A 102 -9.99 -7.81 2.30
CA LEU A 102 -8.60 -8.18 2.51
C LEU A 102 -8.36 -8.86 3.86
N ASN A 103 -9.11 -8.47 4.90
CA ASN A 103 -9.02 -9.08 6.24
C ASN A 103 -9.52 -10.53 6.30
N ARG A 104 -10.09 -11.07 5.21
CA ARG A 104 -10.55 -12.47 5.15
C ARG A 104 -9.39 -13.47 5.17
N ASP A 105 -8.19 -13.04 4.77
CA ASP A 105 -6.96 -13.84 4.81
C ASP A 105 -5.79 -12.93 5.21
N SER A 106 -5.20 -13.20 6.38
CA SER A 106 -4.10 -12.40 6.93
C SER A 106 -2.84 -12.44 6.06
N THR A 107 -2.67 -13.47 5.21
CA THR A 107 -1.52 -13.58 4.30
C THR A 107 -1.52 -12.51 3.22
N TYR A 108 -2.67 -11.92 2.90
CA TYR A 108 -2.78 -10.87 1.88
C TYR A 108 -2.00 -9.62 2.26
N ALA A 109 -1.93 -9.27 3.54
CA ALA A 109 -1.17 -8.11 4.00
C ALA A 109 0.33 -8.24 3.64
N THR A 110 0.89 -9.44 3.84
CA THR A 110 2.29 -9.74 3.47
C THR A 110 2.51 -9.67 1.95
N TYR A 111 1.58 -10.19 1.15
CA TYR A 111 1.70 -10.08 -0.30
C TYR A 111 1.61 -8.64 -0.78
N LEU A 112 0.69 -7.85 -0.23
CA LEU A 112 0.52 -6.44 -0.60
C LEU A 112 1.73 -5.58 -0.22
N ASP A 113 2.45 -5.92 0.85
CA ASP A 113 3.75 -5.32 1.20
C ASP A 113 4.84 -5.60 0.16
N ILE A 114 4.93 -6.86 -0.29
CA ILE A 114 5.88 -7.21 -1.35
C ILE A 114 5.52 -6.50 -2.66
N ILE A 115 4.23 -6.47 -3.01
CA ILE A 115 3.73 -5.82 -4.23
C ILE A 115 3.95 -4.31 -4.17
N SER A 116 3.69 -3.66 -3.03
CA SER A 116 3.86 -2.21 -2.88
C SER A 116 5.28 -1.79 -3.21
N ARG A 117 6.26 -2.46 -2.59
CA ARG A 117 7.69 -2.22 -2.83
C ARG A 117 8.10 -2.53 -4.26
N GLN A 118 7.52 -3.55 -4.87
CA GLN A 118 7.97 -3.99 -6.18
C GLN A 118 7.50 -3.11 -7.33
N TYR A 119 6.25 -2.64 -7.27
CA TYR A 119 5.62 -1.92 -8.38
C TYR A 119 5.52 -0.41 -8.17
N PHE A 120 5.68 0.07 -6.93
CA PHE A 120 5.44 1.48 -6.59
C PHE A 120 6.58 2.16 -5.83
N SER A 121 7.71 1.49 -5.59
CA SER A 121 8.87 2.15 -4.97
C SER A 121 9.42 3.24 -5.88
N THR A 122 9.15 4.50 -5.53
CA THR A 122 9.94 5.67 -5.91
C THR A 122 11.03 5.92 -4.86
N PRO A 123 12.11 6.66 -5.19
CA PRO A 123 13.14 7.05 -4.21
C PRO A 123 12.52 7.71 -2.95
N PRO A 124 13.20 7.63 -1.80
CA PRO A 124 12.58 7.79 -0.49
C PRO A 124 12.13 9.23 -0.25
N SER A 125 10.82 9.47 -0.37
CA SER A 125 10.14 10.62 0.21
C SER A 125 8.77 10.12 0.67
N ASP A 126 8.61 9.96 1.98
CA ASP A 126 7.33 9.89 2.72
C ASP A 126 6.35 8.73 2.49
N THR A 127 6.51 7.89 1.47
CA THR A 127 5.59 6.76 1.17
C THR A 127 5.62 5.64 2.21
N ASN A 128 6.76 5.44 2.89
CA ASN A 128 6.91 4.44 3.95
C ASN A 128 5.94 4.65 5.12
N ASN A 129 5.57 5.89 5.44
CA ASN A 129 4.68 6.19 6.56
C ASN A 129 3.23 5.78 6.29
N MET A 130 2.76 5.93 5.04
CA MET A 130 1.39 5.57 4.65
C MET A 130 1.21 4.06 4.58
N PHE A 131 2.22 3.33 4.08
CA PHE A 131 2.19 1.87 4.06
C PHE A 131 2.29 1.27 5.46
N SER A 132 3.15 1.84 6.32
CA SER A 132 3.27 1.41 7.72
C SER A 132 1.96 1.61 8.49
N ARG A 133 1.22 2.69 8.22
CA ARG A 133 -0.13 2.88 8.77
C ARG A 133 -1.11 1.82 8.26
N LEU A 134 -1.06 1.48 6.97
CA LEU A 134 -1.88 0.43 6.38
C LEU A 134 -1.58 -0.94 7.02
N LEU A 135 -0.31 -1.29 7.17
CA LEU A 135 0.13 -2.53 7.84
C LEU A 135 -0.27 -2.58 9.32
N LYS A 136 -0.08 -1.49 10.07
CA LYS A 136 -0.56 -1.37 11.46
C LYS A 136 -2.08 -1.46 11.57
N MET A 137 -2.78 -1.20 10.48
CA MET A 137 -4.21 -1.44 10.39
C MET A 137 -4.47 -2.94 10.14
N PHE A 138 -3.67 -3.63 9.34
CA PHE A 138 -3.86 -5.06 9.00
C PHE A 138 -3.35 -6.05 10.06
N GLY A 139 -2.25 -5.74 10.74
CA GLY A 139 -1.85 -6.39 11.98
C GLY A 139 -2.60 -5.74 13.15
N GLY A 140 -3.28 -6.53 13.98
CA GLY A 140 -3.93 -6.02 15.20
C GLY A 140 -2.93 -5.27 16.10
N PRO A 141 -3.42 -4.51 17.10
CA PRO A 141 -2.61 -3.57 17.86
C PRO A 141 -1.38 -4.27 18.43
N ASP A 142 -0.19 -3.77 18.05
CA ASP A 142 1.02 -4.05 18.80
C ASP A 142 0.73 -3.61 20.24
N GLU A 143 0.83 -4.54 21.18
CA GLU A 143 0.83 -4.24 22.60
C GLU A 143 1.83 -3.11 22.84
N ASP A 144 1.36 -2.06 23.49
CA ASP A 144 2.12 -0.84 23.75
C ASP A 144 3.51 -1.21 24.26
N ALA A 145 4.55 -0.74 23.56
CA ALA A 145 5.88 -0.73 24.12
C ALA A 145 5.82 0.16 25.36
N ASP A 146 5.80 -0.46 26.54
CA ASP A 146 5.89 0.21 27.83
C ASP A 146 7.08 1.19 27.81
N ASP A 147 6.77 2.47 27.72
CA ASP A 147 7.69 3.56 28.04
C ASP A 147 8.02 3.48 29.53
N LEU A 148 9.03 2.68 29.89
CA LEU A 148 9.64 2.73 31.21
C LEU A 148 10.70 3.85 31.25
N ILE A 149 10.22 5.10 31.26
CA ILE A 149 10.98 6.22 31.83
C ILE A 149 10.16 6.77 32.98
N THR A 150 10.24 6.08 34.11
CA THR A 150 9.78 6.58 35.41
C THR A 150 10.65 7.76 35.81
N ALA A 151 10.17 8.97 35.50
CA ALA A 151 10.57 10.19 36.18
C ALA A 151 10.01 10.15 37.62
N GLY A 152 10.90 10.16 38.60
CA GLY A 152 10.62 10.29 40.04
C GLY A 152 11.74 11.08 40.73
N PRO A 153 11.48 11.66 41.92
CA PRO A 153 11.58 13.10 42.12
C PRO A 153 12.86 13.61 42.84
N SER A 154 12.90 14.95 42.89
CA SER A 154 13.91 15.92 43.35
C SER A 154 14.50 15.77 44.78
N GLU A 155 15.59 16.52 44.98
CA GLU A 155 16.37 16.91 46.19
C GLU A 155 17.73 16.17 46.34
N VAL A 156 18.90 16.80 46.59
CA VAL A 156 19.25 17.82 47.61
C VAL A 156 20.56 18.59 47.22
N ALA A 157 20.67 19.86 47.65
CA ALA A 157 21.86 20.70 47.94
C ALA A 157 22.74 21.32 46.82
N GLY A 158 22.89 22.66 46.91
CA GLY A 158 23.78 23.53 46.10
C GLY A 158 25.26 23.51 46.54
N PRO A 159 26.07 24.60 46.43
CA PRO A 159 25.70 26.01 46.16
C PRO A 159 26.59 26.78 45.13
N SER A 160 26.24 28.06 44.90
CA SER A 160 27.10 29.20 44.49
C SER A 160 27.56 29.25 43.01
N ARG A 161 27.68 30.37 42.31
CA ARG A 161 27.48 31.81 42.57
C ARG A 161 27.69 32.55 41.22
N LEU A 162 26.98 33.68 41.10
CA LEU A 162 27.40 34.96 40.48
C LEU A 162 27.49 35.13 38.95
N SER A 163 26.62 36.06 38.51
CA SER A 163 26.92 37.28 37.73
C SER A 163 27.12 37.21 36.23
N GLY A 164 26.39 38.07 35.51
CA GLY A 164 26.80 38.52 34.18
C GLY A 164 25.68 39.08 33.31
N ASP A 165 25.18 40.24 33.71
CA ASP A 165 24.37 41.22 32.96
C ASP A 165 24.66 41.40 31.44
N VAL A 166 23.56 41.54 30.67
CA VAL A 166 23.22 42.73 29.84
C VAL A 166 23.68 42.89 28.36
N GLN A 167 22.71 43.45 27.60
CA GLN A 167 22.74 44.23 26.33
C GLN A 167 22.71 43.48 24.98
N ARG A 168 21.67 43.58 24.11
CA ARG A 168 20.96 44.70 23.43
C ARG A 168 21.65 45.16 22.12
N GLY A 169 20.89 45.12 21.02
CA GLY A 169 21.14 45.77 19.72
C GLY A 169 20.53 44.92 18.59
N ALA A 170 19.43 45.23 17.90
CA ALA A 170 18.95 46.42 17.19
C ALA A 170 19.78 46.81 15.95
N ASN A 171 19.24 46.50 14.75
CA ASN A 171 19.15 47.30 13.51
C ASN A 171 18.82 46.37 12.31
N SER A 172 17.65 46.46 11.68
CA SER A 172 17.22 47.37 10.59
C SER A 172 18.05 47.20 9.29
N SER A 173 17.49 46.55 8.26
CA SER A 173 16.74 47.12 7.13
C SER A 173 17.62 47.78 6.05
N THR A 174 17.71 47.18 4.87
CA THR A 174 17.79 47.90 3.58
C THR A 174 17.14 47.09 2.44
N ARG A 175 16.31 47.81 1.68
CA ARG A 175 15.62 47.44 0.43
C ARG A 175 16.50 47.79 -0.78
N SER A 176 16.29 47.08 -1.90
CA SER A 176 16.29 47.59 -3.29
C SER A 176 15.75 46.45 -4.18
N ALA A 177 14.58 46.51 -4.81
CA ALA A 177 14.25 47.21 -6.08
C ALA A 177 15.27 46.89 -7.20
N GLY A 178 14.93 46.47 -8.42
CA GLY A 178 13.67 46.32 -9.16
C GLY A 178 13.99 46.31 -10.67
N SER A 179 12.99 45.98 -11.50
CA SER A 179 12.89 46.17 -12.97
C SER A 179 13.62 45.11 -13.86
N ALA A 180 13.01 44.32 -14.75
CA ALA A 180 11.92 44.44 -15.74
C ALA A 180 12.38 44.76 -17.19
N ALA A 181 11.66 44.15 -18.15
CA ALA A 181 11.65 44.34 -19.62
C ALA A 181 12.77 43.61 -20.40
N SER A 182 12.60 43.02 -21.59
CA SER A 182 11.51 42.90 -22.59
C SER A 182 12.11 42.04 -23.76
N MET A 183 11.39 41.08 -24.36
CA MET A 183 10.65 41.17 -25.64
C MET A 183 11.50 40.97 -26.92
N GLU A 184 10.83 40.43 -27.95
CA GLU A 184 11.20 40.18 -29.37
C GLU A 184 11.84 38.81 -29.64
N ASP A 185 11.29 37.86 -30.41
CA ASP A 185 10.54 37.79 -31.69
C ASP A 185 11.43 37.17 -32.80
N VAL A 186 10.78 36.45 -33.74
CA VAL A 186 11.30 35.96 -35.04
C VAL A 186 12.18 34.71 -34.91
N GLU A 187 11.90 33.52 -35.50
CA GLU A 187 11.28 33.14 -36.79
C GLU A 187 10.71 31.72 -36.70
#